data_AF-A0A9D7FWW1-F1
#
_entry.id   AF-A0A9D7FWW1-F1
#
_cell.length_a   1.000
_cell.length_b   1.000
_cell.length_c   1.000
_cell.angle_alpha   90.00
_cell.angle_beta   90.00
_cell.angle_gamma   90.00
#
_symmetry.space_group_name_H-M   'P 1'
#
loop_
_entity.id
_entity.type
_entity.pdbx_description
1 polymer ?
#
loop_
_entity_poly.entity_id
_entity_poly.type
_entity_poly.pdbx_seq_one_letter_code
_entity_poly.pdbx_strand_id
1 'polypeptide(L)'
;MKRHFTSAVDQKPALLGGPALRDTPFSTWPIPKPWMMESLKKVWESTEWGVGAPVIDEFEQCWADYIGVPYAGSCVNGTEAITVALRATGVQQGDEVITSPYTFIGTITPIMTLGAIPRFVDISPDNYLIDTDRIEEAINEHTRAIIPVHLAGCPVDMEKVCAIAEKHNLAVIEDCAQAHGAEWKGRKAGAWGHTGTFSFQTSKNMSSGEGGAVTTREPGLADGIFAAKNVAACVAVCGMGMNTLAPTCVCPPGRQLCCSGRSVISKRKTTSAMKTPSIWIRSWILWRESMLLR
;
A
#
# COMPACT_ATOMS: atom_id res chain seq x y z
N MET A 1 15.60 -19.82 -12.92
CA MET A 1 14.70 -20.11 -14.05
C MET A 1 14.19 -18.78 -14.61
N LYS A 2 14.63 -18.39 -15.81
CA LYS A 2 14.10 -17.21 -16.51
C LYS A 2 12.68 -17.58 -16.99
N ARG A 3 11.64 -17.03 -16.38
CA ARG A 3 10.27 -17.20 -16.89
C ARG A 3 10.12 -16.29 -18.11
N HIS A 4 10.21 -16.88 -19.30
CA HIS A 4 9.86 -16.21 -20.54
C HIS A 4 8.35 -15.98 -20.53
N PHE A 5 7.91 -14.74 -20.31
CA PHE A 5 6.57 -14.31 -20.68
C PHE A 5 6.56 -14.13 -22.21
N THR A 6 6.42 -15.23 -22.94
CA THR A 6 6.05 -15.17 -24.35
C THR A 6 4.66 -14.54 -24.43
N SER A 7 4.51 -13.51 -25.26
CA SER A 7 3.24 -12.85 -25.52
C SER A 7 2.22 -13.86 -26.06
N ALA A 8 1.43 -14.46 -25.18
CA ALA A 8 0.40 -15.44 -25.49
C ALA A 8 -0.87 -14.74 -26.04
N VAL A 9 -0.70 -13.77 -26.93
CA VAL A 9 -1.81 -13.04 -27.55
C VAL A 9 -2.56 -13.94 -28.53
N ASP A 10 -1.90 -14.98 -29.07
CA ASP A 10 -2.46 -15.91 -30.06
C ASP A 10 -2.80 -17.31 -29.51
N GLN A 11 -2.65 -17.55 -28.21
CA GLN A 11 -3.02 -18.85 -27.63
C GLN A 11 -4.48 -18.83 -27.18
N LYS A 12 -5.27 -19.82 -27.61
CA LYS A 12 -6.65 -20.01 -27.13
C LYS A 12 -6.63 -20.03 -25.58
N PRO A 13 -7.58 -19.35 -24.91
CA PRO A 13 -7.74 -19.48 -23.47
C PRO A 13 -7.88 -20.95 -23.04
N ALA A 14 -7.38 -21.31 -21.87
CA ALA A 14 -7.46 -22.68 -21.36
C ALA A 14 -8.90 -23.22 -21.30
N LEU A 15 -9.85 -22.34 -20.95
CA LEU A 15 -11.28 -22.64 -20.95
C LEU A 15 -11.81 -23.03 -22.34
N LEU A 16 -11.16 -22.57 -23.41
CA LEU A 16 -11.51 -22.84 -24.81
C LEU A 16 -10.59 -23.92 -25.45
N GLY A 17 -9.95 -24.75 -24.62
CA GLY A 17 -9.11 -25.86 -25.07
C GLY A 17 -7.67 -25.50 -25.39
N GLY A 18 -7.20 -24.30 -25.01
CA GLY A 18 -5.77 -23.98 -25.02
C GLY A 18 -5.02 -24.51 -23.80
N PRO A 19 -3.68 -24.36 -23.78
CA PRO A 19 -2.88 -24.79 -22.64
C PRO A 19 -3.20 -23.96 -21.40
N ALA A 20 -3.26 -24.60 -20.24
CA ALA A 20 -3.36 -23.90 -18.97
C ALA A 20 -2.11 -23.02 -18.77
N LEU A 21 -2.31 -21.75 -18.41
CA LEU A 21 -1.20 -20.85 -18.05
C LEU A 21 -0.39 -21.39 -16.87
N ARG A 22 -1.03 -22.21 -16.03
CA ARG A 22 -0.40 -22.86 -14.89
C ARG A 22 -0.95 -24.27 -14.70
N ASP A 23 -0.04 -25.21 -14.55
CA ASP A 23 -0.26 -26.64 -14.33
C ASP A 23 -0.10 -27.05 -12.85
N THR A 24 0.35 -26.12 -12.01
CA THR A 24 0.51 -26.30 -10.56
C THR A 24 -0.66 -25.65 -9.80
N PRO A 25 -1.08 -26.19 -8.64
CA PRO A 25 -2.08 -25.57 -7.77
C PRO A 25 -1.54 -24.36 -7.03
N PHE A 26 -2.40 -23.46 -6.53
CA PHE A 26 -1.95 -22.26 -5.83
C PHE A 26 -1.36 -22.66 -4.48
N SER A 27 -0.34 -21.94 -4.01
CA SER A 27 0.16 -22.14 -2.65
C SER A 27 -0.96 -21.85 -1.66
N THR A 28 -1.00 -22.60 -0.56
CA THR A 28 -1.89 -22.30 0.56
C THR A 28 -1.49 -20.98 1.19
N TRP A 29 -2.48 -20.15 1.51
CA TRP A 29 -2.30 -18.83 2.12
C TRP A 29 -3.27 -18.66 3.29
N PRO A 30 -2.85 -18.05 4.43
CA PRO A 30 -1.50 -17.57 4.75
C PRO A 30 -0.51 -18.70 5.07
N ILE A 31 0.80 -18.41 4.97
CA ILE A 31 1.88 -19.39 5.20
C ILE A 31 2.49 -19.17 6.60
N PRO A 32 2.12 -19.94 7.64
CA PRO A 32 2.67 -19.75 8.98
C PRO A 32 4.20 -19.94 8.98
N LYS A 33 4.89 -19.12 9.76
CA LYS A 33 6.35 -19.21 9.93
C LYS A 33 6.70 -19.47 11.39
N PRO A 34 7.76 -20.26 11.68
CA PRO A 34 8.13 -20.58 13.07
C PRO A 34 8.35 -19.35 13.96
N TRP A 35 8.90 -18.27 13.40
CA TRP A 35 9.17 -17.04 14.14
C TRP A 35 7.90 -16.29 14.57
N MET A 36 6.73 -16.56 13.97
CA MET A 36 5.48 -15.88 14.35
C MET A 36 5.06 -16.23 15.79
N MET A 37 5.22 -17.49 16.18
CA MET A 37 4.91 -17.94 17.55
C MET A 37 5.85 -17.30 18.57
N GLU A 38 7.12 -17.14 18.21
CA GLU A 38 8.10 -16.43 19.04
C GLU A 38 7.71 -14.95 19.22
N SER A 39 7.31 -14.27 18.14
CA SER A 39 6.85 -12.87 18.20
C SER A 39 5.60 -12.73 19.07
N LEU A 40 4.61 -13.59 18.89
CA LEU A 40 3.39 -13.60 19.70
C LEU A 40 3.69 -13.81 21.19
N LYS A 41 4.58 -14.76 21.50
CA LYS A 41 5.00 -15.04 22.87
C LYS A 41 5.66 -13.82 23.51
N LYS A 42 6.56 -13.14 22.80
CA LYS A 42 7.20 -11.90 23.29
C LYS A 42 6.19 -10.81 23.62
N VAL A 43 5.22 -10.57 22.75
CA VAL A 43 4.16 -9.57 23.00
C VAL A 43 3.32 -9.98 24.21
N TRP A 44 2.93 -11.24 24.30
CA TRP A 44 2.17 -11.77 25.43
C TRP A 44 2.92 -11.60 26.76
N GLU A 45 4.21 -11.92 26.80
CA GLU A 45 5.05 -11.81 27.99
C GLU A 45 5.38 -10.36 28.37
N SER A 46 5.41 -9.44 27.41
CA SER A 46 5.74 -8.03 27.66
C SER A 46 4.70 -7.29 28.49
N THR A 47 3.42 -7.71 28.44
CA THR A 47 2.26 -6.98 28.99
C THR A 47 2.01 -5.58 28.38
N GLU A 48 2.81 -5.16 27.40
CA GLU A 48 2.67 -3.90 26.66
C GLU A 48 1.82 -4.11 25.41
N TRP A 49 0.50 -4.02 25.57
CA TRP A 49 -0.45 -4.34 24.48
C TRP A 49 -1.16 -3.12 23.89
N GLY A 50 -0.97 -1.95 24.48
CA GLY A 50 -1.65 -0.71 24.11
C GLY A 50 -0.80 0.22 23.25
N VAL A 51 -1.30 1.44 23.11
CA VAL A 51 -0.58 2.54 22.46
C VAL A 51 0.78 2.76 23.11
N GLY A 52 1.82 2.90 22.29
CA GLY A 52 3.21 3.05 22.75
C GLY A 52 3.92 1.73 23.04
N ALA A 53 3.29 0.59 22.77
CA ALA A 53 3.97 -0.70 22.81
C ALA A 53 5.12 -0.73 21.77
N PRO A 54 6.34 -1.13 22.14
CA PRO A 54 7.51 -1.09 21.24
C PRO A 54 7.31 -1.86 19.92
N VAL A 55 6.51 -2.92 19.93
CA VAL A 55 6.18 -3.72 18.72
C VAL A 55 5.36 -2.94 17.69
N ILE A 56 4.53 -1.99 18.15
CA ILE A 56 3.73 -1.13 17.27
C ILE A 56 4.65 -0.12 16.60
N ASP A 57 5.52 0.53 17.38
CA ASP A 57 6.47 1.53 16.88
C ASP A 57 7.46 0.89 15.89
N GLU A 58 7.94 -0.31 16.19
CA GLU A 58 8.82 -1.08 15.28
C GLU A 58 8.10 -1.37 13.96
N PHE A 59 6.85 -1.84 14.01
CA PHE A 59 6.06 -2.10 12.80
C PHE A 59 5.84 -0.80 12.00
N GLU A 60 5.40 0.27 12.65
CA GLU A 60 5.10 1.55 12.00
C GLU A 60 6.35 2.11 11.32
N GLN A 61 7.51 2.08 11.98
CA GLN A 61 8.78 2.49 11.37
C GLN A 61 9.16 1.60 10.18
N CYS A 62 9.11 0.27 10.34
CA CYS A 62 9.44 -0.65 9.24
C CYS A 62 8.51 -0.46 8.04
N TRP A 63 7.22 -0.19 8.29
CA TRP A 63 6.25 0.03 7.23
C TRP A 63 6.49 1.35 6.51
N ALA A 64 6.73 2.43 7.27
CA ALA A 64 7.07 3.74 6.73
C ALA A 64 8.32 3.66 5.84
N ASP A 65 9.38 3.00 6.31
CA ASP A 65 10.61 2.76 5.55
C ASP A 65 10.36 1.92 4.29
N TYR A 66 9.53 0.88 4.39
CA TYR A 66 9.19 0.03 3.25
C TYR A 66 8.45 0.80 2.15
N ILE A 67 7.47 1.63 2.52
CA ILE A 67 6.70 2.47 1.60
C ILE A 67 7.53 3.66 1.09
N GLY A 68 8.53 4.10 1.86
CA GLY A 68 9.40 5.23 1.52
C GLY A 68 8.81 6.57 1.96
N VAL A 69 8.15 6.60 3.12
CA VAL A 69 7.61 7.80 3.76
C VAL A 69 8.13 7.91 5.20
N PRO A 70 8.12 9.11 5.82
CA PRO A 70 8.60 9.31 7.18
C PRO A 70 7.66 8.78 8.28
N TYR A 71 6.36 8.63 8.01
CA TYR A 71 5.38 8.30 9.06
C TYR A 71 4.41 7.20 8.62
N ALA A 72 4.11 6.30 9.56
CA ALA A 72 3.00 5.36 9.46
C ALA A 72 2.27 5.25 10.79
N GLY A 73 0.99 4.91 10.75
CA GLY A 73 0.15 4.61 11.91
C GLY A 73 -0.64 3.33 11.66
N SER A 74 -0.48 2.35 12.54
CA SER A 74 -1.21 1.08 12.53
C SER A 74 -2.69 1.27 12.89
N CYS A 75 -3.55 0.43 12.31
CA CYS A 75 -5.00 0.43 12.49
C CYS A 75 -5.53 -1.00 12.62
N VAL A 76 -6.78 -1.14 13.08
CA VAL A 76 -7.42 -2.45 13.28
C VAL A 76 -7.74 -3.19 11.98
N ASN A 77 -8.00 -2.46 10.88
CA ASN A 77 -8.23 -3.01 9.54
C ASN A 77 -8.06 -1.89 8.49
N GLY A 78 -8.16 -2.25 7.20
CA GLY A 78 -8.01 -1.29 6.10
C GLY A 78 -9.16 -0.29 5.95
N THR A 79 -10.39 -0.69 6.29
CA THR A 79 -11.55 0.22 6.29
C THR A 79 -11.35 1.34 7.31
N GLU A 80 -10.88 0.99 8.50
CA GLU A 80 -10.58 1.97 9.55
C GLU A 80 -9.38 2.84 9.20
N ALA A 81 -8.39 2.31 8.48
CA ALA A 81 -7.29 3.13 7.96
C ALA A 81 -7.81 4.27 7.04
N ILE A 82 -8.83 4.00 6.23
CA ILE A 82 -9.48 5.04 5.40
C ILE A 82 -10.29 6.02 6.28
N THR A 83 -11.00 5.54 7.30
CA THR A 83 -11.70 6.43 8.27
C THR A 83 -10.72 7.38 8.96
N VAL A 84 -9.60 6.86 9.45
CA VAL A 84 -8.52 7.63 10.09
C VAL A 84 -7.94 8.65 9.11
N ALA A 85 -7.65 8.25 7.88
CA ALA A 85 -7.13 9.13 6.84
C ALA A 85 -8.12 10.29 6.52
N LEU A 86 -9.39 9.97 6.31
CA LEU A 86 -10.44 10.97 6.05
C LEU A 86 -10.50 12.02 7.16
N ARG A 87 -10.55 11.57 8.42
CA ARG A 87 -10.55 12.47 9.59
C ARG A 87 -9.28 13.31 9.68
N ALA A 88 -8.11 12.70 9.49
CA ALA A 88 -6.83 13.41 9.56
C ALA A 88 -6.70 14.47 8.47
N THR A 89 -7.26 14.21 7.27
CA THR A 89 -7.32 15.19 6.17
C THR A 89 -8.43 16.25 6.33
N GLY A 90 -9.21 16.18 7.41
CA GLY A 90 -10.22 17.19 7.73
C GLY A 90 -11.54 17.05 6.97
N VAL A 91 -11.84 15.88 6.38
CA VAL A 91 -13.17 15.62 5.80
C VAL A 91 -14.22 15.62 6.89
N GLN A 92 -15.34 16.31 6.65
CA GLN A 92 -16.44 16.50 7.58
C GLN A 92 -17.75 15.94 7.00
N GLN A 93 -18.78 15.93 7.85
CA GLN A 93 -20.13 15.60 7.43
C GLN A 93 -20.61 16.58 6.34
N GLY A 94 -21.22 16.04 5.28
CA GLY A 94 -21.73 16.82 4.15
C GLY A 94 -20.70 17.11 3.06
N ASP A 95 -19.41 16.84 3.29
CA ASP A 95 -18.39 16.95 2.25
C ASP A 95 -18.52 15.83 1.22
N GLU A 96 -18.09 16.09 -0.01
CA GLU A 96 -18.01 15.10 -1.08
C GLU A 96 -16.60 14.51 -1.19
N VAL A 97 -16.53 13.19 -1.35
CA VAL A 97 -15.29 12.45 -1.57
C VAL A 97 -15.39 11.69 -2.90
N ILE A 98 -14.51 12.05 -3.84
CA ILE A 98 -14.48 11.43 -5.16
C ILE A 98 -13.82 10.05 -5.07
N THR A 99 -14.46 9.02 -5.62
CA THR A 99 -13.88 7.68 -5.80
C THR A 99 -14.55 6.96 -6.97
N SER A 100 -14.19 5.70 -7.20
CA SER A 100 -14.83 4.85 -8.22
C SER A 100 -15.92 3.95 -7.63
N PRO A 101 -17.03 3.70 -8.34
CA PRO A 101 -18.04 2.73 -7.90
C PRO A 101 -17.55 1.28 -8.08
N TYR A 102 -16.52 1.05 -8.91
CA TYR A 102 -15.88 -0.24 -9.09
C TYR A 102 -14.72 -0.40 -8.11
N THR A 103 -15.07 -0.67 -6.85
CA THR A 103 -14.15 -0.93 -5.74
C THR A 103 -14.78 -1.88 -4.73
N PHE A 104 -14.03 -2.28 -3.70
CA PHE A 104 -14.58 -2.95 -2.54
C PHE A 104 -15.35 -1.95 -1.65
N ILE A 105 -16.44 -2.41 -1.02
CA ILE A 105 -17.28 -1.56 -0.14
C ILE A 105 -16.49 -0.89 0.99
N GLY A 106 -15.36 -1.47 1.41
CA GLY A 106 -14.45 -0.89 2.40
C GLY A 106 -13.88 0.49 2.03
N THR A 107 -13.88 0.89 0.76
CA THR A 107 -13.54 2.27 0.35
C THR A 107 -14.69 3.25 0.62
N ILE A 108 -15.93 2.80 0.43
CA ILE A 108 -17.15 3.64 0.46
C ILE A 108 -17.72 3.75 1.88
N THR A 109 -17.71 2.66 2.64
CA THR A 109 -18.23 2.65 4.02
C THR A 109 -17.63 3.76 4.89
N PRO A 110 -16.30 4.01 4.93
CA PRO A 110 -15.70 5.09 5.71
C PRO A 110 -16.27 6.47 5.39
N ILE A 111 -16.41 6.77 4.09
CA ILE A 111 -16.98 8.03 3.59
C ILE A 111 -18.39 8.21 4.18
N MET A 112 -19.24 7.19 4.03
CA MET A 112 -20.62 7.24 4.49
C MET A 112 -20.73 7.29 6.02
N THR A 113 -19.91 6.53 6.74
CA THR A 113 -19.94 6.50 8.22
C THR A 113 -19.46 7.81 8.85
N LEU A 114 -18.64 8.58 8.15
CA LEU A 114 -18.25 9.93 8.56
C LEU A 114 -19.36 10.97 8.29
N GLY A 115 -20.41 10.59 7.56
CA GLY A 115 -21.46 11.49 7.08
C GLY A 115 -21.07 12.30 5.84
N ALA A 116 -19.97 11.94 5.18
CA ALA A 116 -19.59 12.47 3.88
C ALA A 116 -20.32 11.72 2.75
N ILE A 117 -20.29 12.28 1.54
CA ILE A 117 -21.04 11.81 0.38
C ILE A 117 -20.05 11.23 -0.65
N PRO A 118 -20.13 9.94 -0.99
CA PRO A 118 -19.31 9.39 -2.06
C PRO A 118 -19.77 9.96 -3.40
N ARG A 119 -18.85 10.57 -4.14
CA ARG A 119 -19.08 11.04 -5.51
C ARG A 119 -18.35 10.16 -6.50
N PHE A 120 -19.08 9.54 -7.40
CA PHE A 120 -18.52 8.52 -8.27
C PHE A 120 -18.01 9.10 -9.59
N VAL A 121 -16.77 8.74 -9.92
CA VAL A 121 -16.19 8.85 -11.24
C VAL A 121 -16.04 7.43 -11.79
N ASP A 122 -16.41 7.25 -13.06
CA ASP A 122 -16.38 5.93 -13.69
C ASP A 122 -14.94 5.41 -13.87
N ILE A 123 -14.80 4.14 -14.22
CA ILE A 123 -13.50 3.52 -14.50
C ILE A 123 -13.11 3.62 -15.98
N SER A 124 -11.81 3.58 -16.24
CA SER A 124 -11.31 3.33 -17.59
C SER A 124 -11.48 1.85 -17.94
N PRO A 125 -12.02 1.51 -19.13
CA PRO A 125 -12.20 0.12 -19.57
C PRO A 125 -10.87 -0.59 -19.83
N ASP A 126 -9.76 0.15 -19.92
CA ASP A 126 -8.44 -0.41 -20.26
C ASP A 126 -7.73 -1.02 -19.03
N ASN A 127 -7.98 -0.48 -17.84
CA ASN A 127 -7.28 -0.88 -16.61
C ASN A 127 -8.21 -1.09 -15.41
N TYR A 128 -9.51 -0.77 -15.56
CA TYR A 128 -10.53 -0.86 -14.50
C TYR A 128 -10.25 -0.01 -13.25
N LEU A 129 -9.39 1.00 -13.38
CA LEU A 129 -9.11 2.00 -12.36
C LEU A 129 -9.96 3.25 -12.63
N ILE A 130 -10.10 4.12 -11.63
CA ILE A 130 -10.78 5.41 -11.78
C ILE A 130 -10.27 6.16 -13.02
N ASP A 131 -11.19 6.64 -13.86
CA ASP A 131 -10.85 7.40 -15.05
C ASP A 131 -10.37 8.81 -14.66
N THR A 132 -9.05 8.95 -14.63
CA THR A 132 -8.40 10.22 -14.25
C THR A 132 -8.73 11.39 -15.17
N ASP A 133 -9.16 11.16 -16.42
CA ASP A 133 -9.59 12.23 -17.33
C ASP A 133 -10.93 12.84 -16.91
N ARG A 134 -11.74 12.09 -16.14
CA ARG A 134 -13.10 12.47 -15.76
C ARG A 134 -13.22 13.00 -14.33
N ILE A 135 -12.11 13.04 -13.58
CA ILE A 135 -12.10 13.49 -12.19
C ILE A 135 -12.51 14.97 -12.08
N GLU A 136 -11.96 15.86 -12.90
CA GLU A 136 -12.24 17.30 -12.82
C GLU A 136 -13.73 17.62 -13.03
N GLU A 137 -14.43 16.85 -13.88
CA GLU A 137 -15.87 17.01 -14.14
C GLU A 137 -16.75 16.72 -12.90
N ALA A 138 -16.23 15.90 -11.98
CA ALA A 138 -16.92 15.53 -10.75
C ALA A 138 -16.60 16.46 -9.57
N ILE A 139 -15.77 17.49 -9.74
CA ILE A 139 -15.44 18.43 -8.67
C ILE A 139 -16.53 19.51 -8.56
N ASN A 140 -16.95 19.83 -7.33
CA ASN A 140 -17.77 20.99 -6.97
C ASN A 140 -17.26 21.66 -5.69
N GLU A 141 -17.98 22.66 -5.18
CA GLU A 141 -17.67 23.39 -3.95
C GLU A 141 -17.68 22.54 -2.68
N HIS A 142 -18.35 21.39 -2.70
CA HIS A 142 -18.42 20.43 -1.59
C HIS A 142 -17.31 19.38 -1.63
N THR A 143 -16.59 19.26 -2.74
CA THR A 143 -15.52 18.27 -2.88
C THR A 143 -14.36 18.61 -1.96
N ARG A 144 -13.90 17.62 -1.18
CA ARG A 144 -12.76 17.78 -0.25
C ARG A 144 -11.63 16.78 -0.46
N ALA A 145 -11.94 15.58 -0.95
CA ALA A 145 -10.94 14.54 -1.10
C ALA A 145 -11.19 13.68 -2.33
N ILE A 146 -10.12 13.03 -2.79
CA ILE A 146 -10.12 12.00 -3.82
C ILE A 146 -9.52 10.73 -3.21
N ILE A 147 -10.24 9.62 -3.32
CA ILE A 147 -9.77 8.27 -2.96
C ILE A 147 -9.56 7.46 -4.25
N PRO A 148 -8.37 7.54 -4.89
CA PRO A 148 -8.01 6.59 -5.94
C PRO A 148 -7.76 5.22 -5.33
N VAL A 149 -8.35 4.18 -5.94
CA VAL A 149 -8.17 2.79 -5.51
C VAL A 149 -7.19 2.10 -6.43
N HIS A 150 -6.09 1.58 -5.88
CA HIS A 150 -5.13 0.76 -6.62
C HIS A 150 -5.63 -0.68 -6.75
N LEU A 151 -6.71 -0.84 -7.51
CA LEU A 151 -7.46 -2.08 -7.60
C LEU A 151 -6.61 -3.20 -8.21
N ALA A 152 -6.77 -4.41 -7.67
CA ALA A 152 -6.01 -5.60 -8.07
C ALA A 152 -4.47 -5.42 -8.03
N GLY A 153 -3.98 -4.46 -7.26
CA GLY A 153 -2.56 -4.13 -7.16
C GLY A 153 -2.03 -3.30 -8.34
N CYS A 154 -2.90 -2.81 -9.22
CA CYS A 154 -2.53 -1.91 -10.31
C CYS A 154 -2.52 -0.46 -9.81
N PRO A 155 -1.38 0.26 -9.86
CA PRO A 155 -1.33 1.66 -9.47
C PRO A 155 -2.13 2.56 -10.42
N VAL A 156 -2.83 3.53 -9.85
CA VAL A 156 -3.50 4.62 -10.58
C VAL A 156 -2.44 5.59 -11.07
N ASP A 157 -2.73 6.37 -12.12
CA ASP A 157 -1.86 7.47 -12.53
C ASP A 157 -1.84 8.60 -11.48
N MET A 158 -0.98 8.42 -10.49
CA MET A 158 -0.91 9.30 -9.33
C MET A 158 -0.35 10.68 -9.66
N GLU A 159 0.45 10.85 -10.71
CA GLU A 159 0.90 12.18 -11.12
C GLU A 159 -0.28 13.05 -11.53
N LYS A 160 -1.21 12.47 -12.29
CA LYS A 160 -2.40 13.17 -12.75
C LYS A 160 -3.40 13.43 -11.63
N VAL A 161 -3.66 12.43 -10.77
CA VAL A 161 -4.54 12.60 -9.61
C VAL A 161 -3.99 13.69 -8.67
N CYS A 162 -2.69 13.66 -8.34
CA CYS A 162 -2.08 14.68 -7.49
C CYS A 162 -2.10 16.07 -8.13
N ALA A 163 -1.87 16.19 -9.44
CA ALA A 163 -1.93 17.48 -10.14
C ALA A 163 -3.35 18.09 -10.11
N ILE A 164 -4.39 17.28 -10.31
CA ILE A 164 -5.79 17.72 -10.20
C ILE A 164 -6.10 18.14 -8.76
N ALA A 165 -5.69 17.32 -7.79
CA ALA A 165 -5.93 17.61 -6.38
C ALA A 165 -5.26 18.91 -5.92
N GLU A 166 -4.02 19.15 -6.33
CA GLU A 166 -3.28 20.38 -6.02
C GLU A 166 -3.97 21.62 -6.63
N LYS A 167 -4.39 21.54 -7.90
CA LYS A 167 -5.12 22.62 -8.58
C LYS A 167 -6.42 23.01 -7.87
N HIS A 168 -7.09 22.05 -7.24
CA HIS A 168 -8.39 22.23 -6.59
C HIS A 168 -8.33 22.24 -5.06
N ASN A 169 -7.14 22.22 -4.46
CA ASN A 169 -6.92 22.13 -3.02
C ASN A 169 -7.70 20.97 -2.34
N LEU A 170 -7.59 19.78 -2.93
CA LEU A 170 -8.23 18.56 -2.46
C LEU A 170 -7.22 17.62 -1.79
N ALA A 171 -7.66 16.92 -0.74
CA ALA A 171 -6.87 15.84 -0.16
C ALA A 171 -6.83 14.62 -1.11
N VAL A 172 -5.75 13.85 -1.04
CA VAL A 172 -5.58 12.59 -1.79
C VAL A 172 -5.27 11.49 -0.80
N ILE A 173 -6.15 10.50 -0.73
CA ILE A 173 -6.04 9.35 0.17
C ILE A 173 -5.95 8.10 -0.72
N GLU A 174 -4.77 7.53 -0.86
CA GLU A 174 -4.61 6.32 -1.67
C GLU A 174 -5.21 5.11 -0.95
N ASP A 175 -6.19 4.44 -1.56
CA ASP A 175 -6.60 3.10 -1.12
C ASP A 175 -5.66 2.06 -1.75
N CYS A 176 -4.72 1.61 -0.91
CA CYS A 176 -3.68 0.65 -1.27
C CYS A 176 -3.98 -0.75 -0.70
N ALA A 177 -5.23 -1.03 -0.32
CA ALA A 177 -5.60 -2.29 0.32
C ALA A 177 -5.27 -3.53 -0.54
N GLN A 178 -5.04 -3.38 -1.85
CA GLN A 178 -4.65 -4.46 -2.76
C GLN A 178 -3.26 -4.24 -3.40
N ALA A 179 -2.56 -3.16 -3.05
CA ALA A 179 -1.38 -2.67 -3.77
C ALA A 179 -0.12 -2.60 -2.89
N HIS A 180 0.01 -3.53 -1.94
CA HIS A 180 1.21 -3.65 -1.10
C HIS A 180 2.46 -3.79 -1.98
N GLY A 181 3.35 -2.79 -1.94
CA GLY A 181 4.58 -2.79 -2.72
C GLY A 181 4.44 -2.51 -4.21
N ALA A 182 3.23 -2.19 -4.71
CA ALA A 182 3.08 -1.72 -6.09
C ALA A 182 3.76 -0.34 -6.24
N GLU A 183 4.22 -0.01 -7.44
CA GLU A 183 4.93 1.24 -7.72
C GLU A 183 4.39 1.91 -8.97
N TRP A 184 4.14 3.21 -8.88
CA TRP A 184 3.95 4.08 -10.04
C TRP A 184 5.24 4.87 -10.25
N LYS A 185 5.83 4.81 -11.45
CA LYS A 185 7.03 5.58 -11.82
C LYS A 185 8.18 5.55 -10.78
N GLY A 186 8.39 4.40 -10.13
CA GLY A 186 9.46 4.18 -9.15
C GLY A 186 9.18 4.69 -7.73
N ARG A 187 7.97 5.18 -7.45
CA ARG A 187 7.50 5.53 -6.10
C ARG A 187 6.33 4.63 -5.73
N LYS A 188 6.36 4.09 -4.51
CA LYS A 188 5.38 3.10 -4.05
C LYS A 188 3.97 3.70 -3.92
N ALA A 189 2.98 2.85 -4.17
CA ALA A 189 1.60 3.11 -3.79
C ALA A 189 1.52 3.41 -2.29
N GLY A 190 0.73 4.41 -1.94
CA GLY A 190 0.59 4.95 -0.58
C GLY A 190 1.67 5.95 -0.20
N ALA A 191 2.65 6.17 -1.07
CA ALA A 191 3.65 7.20 -0.88
C ALA A 191 3.34 8.48 -1.65
N TRP A 192 2.31 8.56 -2.51
CA TRP A 192 2.06 9.66 -3.46
C TRP A 192 1.19 10.78 -2.90
N GLY A 193 0.00 10.43 -2.41
CA GLY A 193 -0.99 11.36 -1.88
C GLY A 193 -0.63 11.93 -0.51
N HIS A 194 -1.59 12.63 0.09
CA HIS A 194 -1.47 13.15 1.46
C HIS A 194 -1.41 11.99 2.46
N THR A 195 -2.17 10.93 2.20
CA THR A 195 -2.09 9.67 2.95
C THR A 195 -2.21 8.45 2.03
N GLY A 196 -1.63 7.33 2.48
CA GLY A 196 -1.84 6.01 1.88
C GLY A 196 -2.36 5.02 2.90
N THR A 197 -3.36 4.22 2.53
CA THR A 197 -4.07 3.30 3.44
C THR A 197 -3.90 1.86 3.01
N PHE A 198 -3.66 0.96 3.96
CA PHE A 198 -3.35 -0.44 3.70
C PHE A 198 -4.23 -1.38 4.54
N SER A 199 -4.41 -2.60 4.03
CA SER A 199 -5.14 -3.66 4.70
C SER A 199 -4.25 -4.88 4.83
N PHE A 200 -4.11 -5.41 6.03
CA PHE A 200 -3.39 -6.64 6.33
C PHE A 200 -4.35 -7.81 6.61
N GLN A 201 -5.55 -7.75 6.02
CA GLN A 201 -6.53 -8.81 6.10
C GLN A 201 -5.96 -10.15 5.57
N THR A 202 -6.53 -11.27 6.02
CA THR A 202 -6.05 -12.63 5.72
C THR A 202 -5.74 -12.90 4.24
N SER A 203 -6.49 -12.32 3.29
CA SER A 203 -6.31 -12.54 1.85
C SER A 203 -5.26 -11.64 1.18
N LYS A 204 -4.65 -10.72 1.91
CA LYS A 204 -3.77 -9.67 1.36
C LYS A 204 -2.34 -10.18 1.17
N ASN A 205 -1.58 -9.53 0.27
CA ASN A 205 -0.18 -9.91 -0.03
C ASN A 205 0.73 -9.95 1.21
N MET A 206 0.41 -9.10 2.18
CA MET A 206 0.96 -9.13 3.52
C MET A 206 -0.20 -9.19 4.51
N SER A 207 -0.14 -10.10 5.47
CA SER A 207 -1.26 -10.32 6.38
C SER A 207 -0.85 -10.44 7.84
N SER A 208 -1.73 -9.90 8.69
CA SER A 208 -1.78 -10.05 10.15
C SER A 208 -3.12 -10.64 10.61
N GLY A 209 -3.82 -11.38 9.74
CA GLY A 209 -5.18 -11.85 10.00
C GLY A 209 -6.22 -10.75 9.76
N GLU A 210 -6.21 -9.75 10.62
CA GLU A 210 -6.83 -8.43 10.44
C GLU A 210 -5.81 -7.35 10.81
N GLY A 211 -5.91 -6.19 10.18
CA GLY A 211 -4.99 -5.09 10.41
C GLY A 211 -5.03 -4.06 9.29
N GLY A 212 -4.55 -2.86 9.57
CA GLY A 212 -4.35 -1.82 8.57
C GLY A 212 -3.22 -0.88 8.96
N ALA A 213 -2.89 0.03 8.05
CA ALA A 213 -1.98 1.12 8.34
C ALA A 213 -2.34 2.34 7.47
N VAL A 214 -2.08 3.53 8.01
CA VAL A 214 -2.06 4.79 7.28
C VAL A 214 -0.61 5.24 7.18
N THR A 215 -0.22 5.80 6.06
CA THR A 215 1.11 6.33 5.78
C THR A 215 0.99 7.78 5.37
N THR A 216 1.96 8.61 5.70
CA THR A 216 1.98 10.02 5.27
C THR A 216 3.39 10.57 5.24
N ARG A 217 3.56 11.66 4.48
CA ARG A 217 4.80 12.44 4.42
C ARG A 217 4.73 13.70 5.28
N GLU A 218 3.57 14.06 5.77
CA GLU A 218 3.33 15.34 6.43
C GLU A 218 3.27 15.14 7.95
N PRO A 219 4.11 15.85 8.73
CA PRO A 219 4.13 15.70 10.18
C PRO A 219 2.78 16.08 10.81
N GLY A 220 2.11 17.12 10.30
CA GLY A 220 0.79 17.53 10.78
C GLY A 220 -0.30 16.46 10.57
N LEU A 221 -0.25 15.74 9.44
CA LEU A 221 -1.15 14.61 9.20
C LEU A 221 -0.76 13.41 10.07
N ALA A 222 0.52 13.20 10.37
CA ALA A 222 0.96 12.14 11.26
C ALA A 222 0.39 12.32 12.69
N ASP A 223 0.39 13.55 13.21
CA ASP A 223 -0.24 13.89 14.48
C ASP A 223 -1.76 13.65 14.44
N GLY A 224 -2.41 14.06 13.35
CA GLY A 224 -3.84 13.83 13.11
C GLY A 224 -4.18 12.33 13.03
N ILE A 225 -3.36 11.53 12.36
CA ILE A 225 -3.48 10.06 12.27
C ILE A 225 -3.34 9.46 13.67
N PHE A 226 -2.33 9.86 14.44
CA PHE A 226 -2.11 9.38 15.80
C PHE A 226 -3.32 9.68 16.70
N ALA A 227 -3.83 10.91 16.66
CA ALA A 227 -5.01 11.32 17.41
C ALA A 227 -6.27 10.56 16.97
N ALA A 228 -6.49 10.40 15.66
CA ALA A 228 -7.65 9.72 15.11
C ALA A 228 -7.65 8.22 15.43
N LYS A 229 -6.50 7.53 15.36
CA LYS A 229 -6.42 6.12 15.77
C LYS A 229 -6.61 5.98 17.28
N ASN A 230 -6.00 6.83 18.11
CA ASN A 230 -6.02 6.65 19.56
C ASN A 230 -7.22 7.33 20.24
N VAL A 231 -8.18 6.53 20.73
CA VAL A 231 -9.35 6.95 21.55
C VAL A 231 -10.37 7.84 20.82
N ALA A 232 -10.00 8.52 19.73
CA ALA A 232 -10.97 9.15 18.83
C ALA A 232 -11.63 8.14 17.85
N ALA A 233 -11.03 6.96 17.60
CA ALA A 233 -11.66 5.92 16.75
C ALA A 233 -11.25 4.44 16.97
N CYS A 234 -10.01 4.05 17.31
CA CYS A 234 -9.67 2.60 17.41
C CYS A 234 -8.28 2.24 18.03
N VAL A 235 -8.25 1.45 19.12
CA VAL A 235 -7.00 0.81 19.58
C VAL A 235 -6.83 -0.53 18.85
N ALA A 236 -5.70 -0.71 18.16
CA ALA A 236 -5.28 -2.00 17.60
C ALA A 236 -4.17 -2.62 18.45
N VAL A 237 -4.32 -3.89 18.83
CA VAL A 237 -3.23 -4.72 19.36
C VAL A 237 -2.58 -5.45 18.19
N CYS A 238 -1.49 -4.92 17.64
CA CYS A 238 -0.75 -5.59 16.58
C CYS A 238 0.29 -6.54 17.20
N GLY A 239 -0.13 -7.77 17.54
CA GLY A 239 0.75 -8.81 18.08
C GLY A 239 1.23 -9.83 17.04
N MET A 240 0.76 -9.76 15.79
CA MET A 240 1.04 -10.76 14.77
C MET A 240 2.16 -10.28 13.83
N GLY A 241 3.33 -10.90 13.95
CA GLY A 241 4.44 -10.59 13.06
C GLY A 241 4.09 -10.89 11.59
N MET A 242 4.43 -9.95 10.71
CA MET A 242 3.88 -9.85 9.36
C MET A 242 4.44 -10.89 8.39
N ASN A 243 3.55 -11.63 7.72
CA ASN A 243 3.94 -12.59 6.69
C ASN A 243 3.99 -11.90 5.33
N THR A 244 5.15 -11.85 4.68
CA THR A 244 5.31 -11.17 3.38
C THR A 244 5.56 -12.17 2.25
N LEU A 245 4.86 -11.99 1.13
CA LEU A 245 5.29 -12.47 -0.18
C LEU A 245 5.57 -11.25 -1.05
N ALA A 246 6.77 -11.15 -1.62
CA ALA A 246 7.09 -10.11 -2.58
C ALA A 246 6.13 -10.21 -3.78
N PRO A 247 5.32 -9.18 -4.10
CA PRO A 247 4.37 -9.27 -5.18
C PRO A 247 5.09 -9.13 -6.52
N THR A 248 5.09 -10.20 -7.32
CA THR A 248 5.23 -10.07 -8.77
C THR A 248 3.89 -9.62 -9.33
N CYS A 249 3.74 -8.33 -9.64
CA CYS A 249 2.59 -7.82 -10.39
C CYS A 249 2.51 -8.54 -11.75
N VAL A 250 1.40 -9.21 -12.01
CA VAL A 250 1.08 -9.76 -13.34
C VAL A 250 0.21 -8.72 -14.04
N CYS A 251 0.86 -7.80 -14.76
CA CYS A 251 0.16 -6.87 -15.65
C CYS A 251 -0.17 -7.61 -16.97
N PRO A 252 -1.40 -7.54 -17.49
CA PRO A 252 -1.74 -8.11 -18.79
C PRO A 252 -0.92 -7.44 -19.91
N PRO A 253 -0.32 -8.19 -20.85
CA PRO A 253 0.44 -7.60 -21.94
C PRO A 253 -0.51 -7.04 -23.00
N GLY A 254 -0.64 -5.73 -23.11
CA GLY A 254 -1.53 -5.17 -24.13
C GLY A 254 -1.78 -3.66 -24.15
N ARG A 255 -0.87 -2.81 -23.65
CA ARG A 255 -0.77 -1.40 -24.09
C ARG A 255 0.58 -0.84 -23.67
N GLN A 256 1.44 -0.68 -24.66
CA GLN A 256 2.84 -0.36 -24.53
C GLN A 256 2.99 1.16 -24.49
N LEU A 257 3.17 1.75 -23.31
CA LEU A 257 3.81 3.06 -23.17
C LEU A 257 4.48 3.17 -21.79
N CYS A 258 5.75 3.53 -21.81
CA CYS A 258 6.62 3.86 -20.68
C CYS A 258 7.05 2.73 -19.72
N CYS A 259 7.86 1.80 -20.24
CA CYS A 259 8.91 1.15 -19.44
C CYS A 259 10.13 0.89 -20.34
N SER A 260 10.95 1.92 -20.57
CA SER A 260 12.31 1.73 -21.10
C SER A 260 13.33 2.06 -20.02
N GLY A 261 13.61 1.09 -19.16
CA GLY A 261 14.79 1.12 -18.30
C GLY A 261 16.03 0.81 -19.14
N ARG A 262 16.87 1.82 -19.40
CA ARG A 262 18.22 1.58 -19.91
C ARG A 262 19.15 1.26 -18.74
N SER A 263 19.62 0.02 -18.72
CA SER A 263 20.87 -0.36 -18.08
C SER A 263 22.03 0.01 -19.02
N VAL A 264 22.81 1.02 -18.66
CA VAL A 264 24.20 1.18 -19.14
C VAL A 264 25.04 1.71 -17.98
N ILE A 265 25.66 0.78 -17.25
CA ILE A 265 26.79 1.06 -16.38
C ILE A 265 27.98 1.38 -17.31
N SER A 266 28.34 2.66 -17.41
CA SER A 266 29.53 3.07 -18.14
C SER A 266 30.77 2.92 -17.24
N LYS A 267 31.75 2.14 -17.72
CA LYS A 267 33.12 2.12 -17.21
C LYS A 267 33.77 3.47 -17.48
N ARG A 268 34.37 4.10 -16.45
CA ARG A 268 35.63 4.85 -16.58
C ARG A 268 36.29 5.05 -15.21
N LYS A 269 37.57 4.67 -15.16
CA LYS A 269 38.53 5.00 -14.10
C LYS A 269 38.77 6.51 -14.11
N THR A 270 38.76 7.14 -12.93
CA THR A 270 39.72 8.18 -12.53
C THR A 270 39.68 8.36 -11.02
N THR A 271 40.81 8.79 -10.51
CA THR A 271 41.37 8.75 -9.16
C THR A 271 40.79 9.76 -8.14
N SER A 272 41.16 9.48 -6.88
CA SER A 272 41.24 10.36 -5.68
C SER A 272 39.97 10.64 -4.86
N ALA A 273 39.87 9.88 -3.76
CA ALA A 273 39.63 10.31 -2.38
C ALA A 273 38.56 11.38 -2.09
N MET A 274 37.38 10.93 -1.67
CA MET A 274 36.63 11.52 -0.56
C MET A 274 35.92 10.39 0.21
N LYS A 275 36.11 10.39 1.53
CA LYS A 275 35.59 9.39 2.47
C LYS A 275 34.10 9.66 2.73
N THR A 276 33.25 8.68 2.44
CA THR A 276 31.89 8.57 3.00
C THR A 276 31.47 7.09 2.98
N PRO A 277 31.13 6.46 4.12
CA PRO A 277 30.63 5.09 4.10
C PRO A 277 29.10 5.09 4.00
N SER A 278 28.60 4.87 2.80
CA SER A 278 27.27 4.30 2.52
C SER A 278 27.33 2.78 2.68
N ILE A 279 26.46 2.18 3.51
CA ILE A 279 25.87 0.81 3.43
C ILE A 279 25.50 0.32 4.84
N TRP A 280 24.21 0.35 5.18
CA TRP A 280 23.61 -0.47 6.26
C TRP A 280 22.17 -0.88 5.89
N ILE A 281 22.03 -1.70 4.83
CA ILE A 281 20.84 -2.53 4.55
C ILE A 281 21.31 -3.99 4.32
N ARG A 282 22.14 -4.50 5.25
CA ARG A 282 22.63 -5.90 5.21
C ARG A 282 22.91 -6.54 6.59
N SER A 283 22.39 -5.98 7.68
CA SER A 283 22.86 -6.35 9.03
C SER A 283 21.86 -7.05 9.94
N TRP A 284 20.81 -7.68 9.42
CA TRP A 284 19.92 -8.49 10.25
C TRP A 284 19.75 -9.96 9.83
N ILE A 285 20.17 -10.33 8.61
CA ILE A 285 20.08 -11.72 8.12
C ILE A 285 21.40 -12.50 8.29
N LEU A 286 22.52 -11.85 8.64
CA LEU A 286 23.83 -12.52 8.79
C LEU A 286 24.41 -12.50 10.22
N TRP A 287 23.70 -11.96 11.22
CA TRP A 287 24.21 -11.90 12.60
C TRP A 287 23.83 -13.12 13.47
N ARG A 288 22.96 -14.03 12.98
CA ARG A 288 22.49 -15.20 13.76
C ARG A 288 23.21 -16.54 13.45
N GLU A 289 24.09 -16.59 12.44
CA GLU A 289 24.80 -17.84 12.07
C GLU A 289 26.22 -17.99 12.65
N SER A 290 26.68 -17.09 13.53
CA SER A 290 28.02 -17.18 14.15
C SER A 290 28.03 -17.51 15.65
N MET A 291 26.90 -17.93 16.24
CA MET A 291 26.82 -18.21 17.69
C MET A 291 26.21 -19.56 18.10
N LEU A 292 26.20 -20.58 17.22
CA LEU A 292 25.88 -21.97 17.62
C LEU A 292 26.79 -23.00 16.91
N LEU A 293 28.10 -22.85 17.11
CA LEU A 293 29.05 -23.97 17.05
C LEU A 293 29.90 -23.96 18.32
N ARG A 294 29.30 -24.43 19.40
CA ARG A 294 29.84 -25.33 20.42
C ARG A 294 28.68 -25.93 21.20
#